data_AF-A0A7J8W073-F1
#
_entry.id   AF-A0A7J8W073-F1
#
_cell.length_a   1.000
_cell.length_b   1.000
_cell.length_c   1.000
_cell.angle_alpha   90.00
_cell.angle_beta   90.00
_cell.angle_gamma   90.00
#
_symmetry.space_group_name_H-M   'P 1'
#
loop_
_entity.id
_entity.type
_entity.pdbx_description
1 polymer ?
#
loop_
_entity_poly.entity_id
_entity_poly.type
_entity_poly.pdbx_seq_one_letter_code
_entity_poly.pdbx_strand_id
1 'polypeptide(L)' 'VLELAGNAARDNKKTRIVPRHIQLAVRNDEELSKLLGDVTIANGGVMPNIHNLLLPKKAGGSSKVSGGDDD' A
#
# COMPACT_ATOMS: atom_id res chain seq x y z
N VAL A 1 -14.78 -1.47 -4.97
CA VAL A 1 -14.22 -1.09 -3.65
C VAL A 1 -14.27 -2.22 -2.62
N LEU A 2 -15.44 -2.81 -2.30
CA LEU A 2 -15.52 -3.85 -1.25
C LEU A 2 -14.68 -5.10 -1.55
N GLU A 3 -14.64 -5.55 -2.79
CA GLU A 3 -13.79 -6.67 -3.23
C GLU A 3 -12.31 -6.38 -2.94
N LEU A 4 -11.80 -5.25 -3.43
CA LEU A 4 -10.41 -4.81 -3.22
C LEU A 4 -10.07 -4.61 -1.74
N ALA A 5 -10.99 -4.02 -0.96
CA ALA A 5 -10.80 -3.83 0.48
C ALA A 5 -10.86 -5.17 1.24
N GLY A 6 -11.64 -6.13 0.76
CA GLY A 6 -11.66 -7.51 1.25
C GLY A 6 -10.32 -8.21 1.00
N ASN A 7 -9.77 -8.08 -0.19
CA ASN A 7 -8.44 -8.60 -0.54
C ASN A 7 -7.35 -7.98 0.33
N ALA A 8 -7.34 -6.65 0.48
CA ALA A 8 -6.42 -5.96 1.38
C ALA A 8 -6.58 -6.38 2.86
N ALA A 9 -7.79 -6.72 3.31
CA ALA A 9 -8.00 -7.27 4.65
C ALA A 9 -7.37 -8.66 4.80
N ARG A 10 -7.56 -9.52 3.81
CA ARG A 10 -6.99 -10.88 3.77
C ARG A 10 -5.47 -10.86 3.73
N ASP A 11 -4.87 -9.97 2.95
CA ASP A 11 -3.41 -9.79 2.88
C ASP A 11 -2.82 -9.37 4.23
N ASN A 12 -3.56 -8.53 4.97
CA ASN A 12 -3.22 -8.15 6.33
C ASN A 12 -3.61 -9.20 7.39
N LYS A 13 -4.01 -10.41 6.97
CA LYS A 13 -4.43 -11.53 7.82
C LYS A 13 -5.57 -11.16 8.77
N LYS A 14 -6.51 -10.33 8.31
CA LYS A 14 -7.71 -9.90 9.03
C LYS A 14 -8.97 -10.41 8.32
N THR A 15 -9.97 -10.79 9.09
CA THR A 15 -11.28 -11.21 8.57
C THR A 15 -12.27 -10.05 8.45
N ARG A 16 -12.00 -8.92 9.13
CA ARG A 16 -12.84 -7.71 9.12
C ARG A 16 -12.16 -6.59 8.33
N ILE A 17 -12.93 -5.94 7.47
CA ILE A 17 -12.52 -4.71 6.79
C ILE A 17 -12.47 -3.56 7.81
N VAL A 18 -11.35 -2.84 7.88
CA VAL A 18 -11.18 -1.63 8.69
C VAL A 18 -10.82 -0.45 7.76
N PRO A 19 -10.87 0.82 8.22
CA PRO A 19 -10.63 1.97 7.35
C PRO A 19 -9.28 1.91 6.60
N ARG A 20 -8.24 1.32 7.20
CA ARG A 20 -6.95 1.07 6.53
C ARG A 20 -7.09 0.24 5.25
N HIS A 21 -7.90 -0.82 5.24
CA HIS A 21 -8.07 -1.66 4.07
C HIS A 21 -8.80 -0.93 2.94
N ILE A 22 -9.75 -0.06 3.29
CA ILE A 22 -10.45 0.79 2.32
C ILE A 22 -9.46 1.79 1.70
N GLN A 23 -8.62 2.43 2.52
CA GLN A 23 -7.59 3.34 2.03
C GLN A 23 -6.59 2.64 1.10
N LEU A 24 -6.11 1.45 1.48
CA LEU A 24 -5.21 0.66 0.63
C LEU A 24 -5.88 0.28 -0.70
N ALA A 25 -7.13 -0.16 -0.67
CA ALA A 25 -7.87 -0.51 -1.88
C ALA A 25 -8.09 0.69 -2.81
N VAL A 26 -8.45 1.85 -2.27
CA VAL A 26 -8.70 3.06 -3.04
C VAL A 26 -7.41 3.65 -3.61
N ARG A 27 -6.31 3.67 -2.85
CA ARG A 27 -5.07 4.31 -3.28
C ARG A 27 -4.17 3.42 -4.16
N ASN A 28 -4.38 2.10 -4.17
CA ASN A 28 -3.70 1.18 -5.10
C ASN A 28 -4.40 1.04 -6.45
N ASP A 29 -5.67 1.44 -6.55
CA ASP A 29 -6.44 1.38 -7.78
C ASP A 29 -6.47 2.76 -8.45
N GLU A 30 -6.02 2.85 -9.70
CA GLU A 30 -5.85 4.13 -10.40
C GLU A 30 -7.17 4.88 -10.58
N GLU A 31 -8.21 4.18 -11.01
CA GLU A 31 -9.53 4.77 -11.28
C GLU A 31 -10.18 5.26 -9.99
N LEU A 32 -10.14 4.47 -8.92
CA LEU A 32 -10.68 4.85 -7.61
C LEU A 32 -9.87 5.97 -6.96
N SER A 33 -8.54 5.96 -7.09
CA SER A 33 -7.67 7.00 -6.55
C SER A 33 -7.95 8.35 -7.21
N LYS A 34 -8.19 8.37 -8.54
CA LYS A 34 -8.58 9.56 -9.28
C LYS A 34 -9.99 10.02 -8.91
N LEU A 35 -10.95 9.09 -8.85
CA LEU A 35 -12.34 9.39 -8.51
C LEU A 35 -12.48 9.97 -7.09
N LEU A 36 -11.67 9.48 -6.15
CA LEU A 36 -11.71 9.85 -4.73
C LEU A 36 -10.49 10.69 -4.31
N GLY A 37 -9.89 11.42 -5.25
CA GLY A 37 -8.67 12.20 -5.06
C GLY A 37 -8.74 13.10 -3.82
N ASP A 38 -9.80 13.91 -3.75
CA ASP A 38 -10.01 14.93 -2.71
C ASP A 38 -10.78 14.41 -1.48
N VAL A 39 -11.13 13.13 -1.45
CA VAL A 39 -11.85 12.53 -0.33
C VAL A 39 -10.87 12.08 0.74
N THR A 40 -11.13 12.48 1.99
CA THR A 40 -10.37 12.02 3.16
C THR A 40 -11.04 10.81 3.79
N ILE A 41 -10.32 9.70 3.90
CA ILE A 41 -10.77 8.51 4.62
C ILE A 41 -10.24 8.56 6.05
N ALA A 42 -11.12 8.84 7.01
CA ALA A 42 -10.77 8.86 8.42
C ALA A 42 -10.15 7.52 8.86
N ASN A 43 -9.08 7.57 9.66
CA ASN A 43 -8.33 6.40 10.15
C ASN A 43 -7.74 5.49 9.04
N GLY A 44 -7.63 5.96 7.80
CA GLY A 44 -7.09 5.19 6.67
C GLY A 44 -5.55 5.15 6.60
N GLY A 45 -4.88 6.16 7.14
CA GLY A 45 -3.43 6.35 6.96
C GLY A 45 -3.04 6.60 5.49
N VAL A 46 -1.79 6.29 5.13
CA VAL A 46 -1.25 6.52 3.77
C VAL A 46 -0.54 5.29 3.20
N MET A 47 -0.37 5.23 1.88
CA MET A 47 0.42 4.17 1.25
C MET A 47 1.87 4.22 1.77
N PRO A 48 2.48 3.09 2.16
CA PRO A 48 3.89 3.08 2.54
C PRO A 48 4.75 3.46 1.34
N ASN A 49 5.47 4.57 1.45
CA ASN A 49 6.40 5.03 0.43
C ASN A 49 7.52 5.83 1.10
N ILE A 50 8.77 5.49 0.81
CA ILE A 50 9.95 6.19 1.32
C ILE A 50 10.74 6.67 0.11
N HIS A 51 10.95 7.98 0.01
CA HIS A 51 11.74 8.55 -1.10
C HIS A 51 13.18 8.04 -1.05
N ASN A 52 13.75 7.66 -2.20
CA ASN A 52 15.07 7.01 -2.29
C ASN A 52 16.20 7.82 -1.61
N LEU A 53 16.11 9.14 -1.61
CA LEU A 53 17.09 10.02 -0.94
C LEU A 53 17.09 9.90 0.59
N LEU A 54 15.99 9.41 1.18
CA LEU A 54 15.85 9.20 2.62
C LEU A 54 16.34 7.83 3.05
N LEU A 55 16.60 6.92 2.10
CA LEU A 55 17.17 5.62 2.42
C LEU A 55 18.65 5.77 2.78
N PRO A 56 19.15 5.02 3.76
CA PRO A 56 20.58 5.00 4.05
C PRO A 56 21.38 4.66 2.79
N LYS A 57 22.46 5.41 2.53
CA LYS A 57 23.41 5.04 1.48
C LYS A 57 23.94 3.64 1.81
N LYS A 58 23.82 2.71 0.87
CA LYS A 58 24.21 1.30 1.03
C LYS A 58 25.67 1.20 1.51
N ALA A 59 25.88 1.01 2.81
CA ALA A 59 27.08 0.39 3.35
C ALA A 59 26.83 -1.13 3.32
N GLY A 60 27.77 -1.90 2.80
CA GLY A 60 27.56 -3.28 2.35
C GLY A 60 27.01 -4.28 3.39
N GLY A 61 26.35 -5.33 2.88
CA GLY A 61 26.24 -6.63 3.56
C GLY A 61 24.85 -7.07 4.07
N SER A 62 24.19 -7.91 3.28
CA SER A 62 23.22 -8.97 3.67
C SER A 62 21.91 -8.65 4.43
N SER A 63 20.79 -8.70 3.70
CA SER A 63 19.77 -9.75 3.88
C SER A 63 18.79 -9.75 2.67
N LYS A 64 18.56 -10.91 2.08
CA LYS A 64 17.92 -11.18 0.78
C LYS A 64 16.46 -11.62 0.95
N VAL A 65 15.52 -11.08 0.15
CA VAL A 65 14.23 -11.68 -0.29
C VAL A 65 13.83 -10.95 -1.60
N SER A 66 14.28 -11.37 -2.78
CA SER A 66 13.69 -12.31 -3.78
C SER A 66 12.63 -11.71 -4.74
N GLY A 67 13.01 -11.58 -6.02
CA GLY A 67 12.16 -11.55 -7.23
C GLY A 67 11.70 -10.15 -7.68
N GLY A 68 11.89 -9.70 -8.91
CA GLY A 68 12.50 -10.27 -10.10
C GLY A 68 12.43 -9.25 -11.24
N ASP A 69 13.50 -9.27 -12.04
CA ASP A 69 13.64 -8.97 -13.46
C ASP A 69 13.46 -7.54 -14.02
N ASP A 70 14.54 -7.16 -14.71
CA ASP A 70 14.89 -5.99 -15.50
C ASP A 70 13.96 -5.72 -16.71
N ASP A 71 13.51 -4.46 -16.88
CA ASP A 71 13.77 -3.54 -18.02
C ASP A 71 13.16 -2.14 -17.72
#